data_AF-A0A7L2PN05-F1
#
_entry.id   AF-A0A7L2PN05-F1
#
_cell.length_a   1.000
_cell.length_b   1.000
_cell.length_c   1.000
_cell.angle_alpha   90.00
_cell.angle_beta   90.00
_cell.angle_gamma   90.00
#
_symmetry.space_group_name_H-M   'P 1'
#
loop_
_entity.id
_entity.type
_entity.pdbx_description
1 polymer ?
#
loop_
_entity_poly.entity_id
_entity_poly.type
_entity_poly.pdbx_seq_one_letter_code
_entity_poly.pdbx_strand_id
1 'polypeptide(L)'
;YMVLVPFLIHTNSHEKICVQLTYLNESVTLSATLEYLGENRSLIDDVVSEKDVFTCIPFSLPKSNSTSVAFLTVTVTGDTLQFKSRKSVLVKNSESLVFVQTDKPIYKPGQTVQFRIVSLDKDFYPLNEKV
;
A
#
# COMPACT_ATOMS: atom_id res chain seq x y z
N TYR A 1 19.87 -6.04 9.87
CA TYR A 1 18.44 -6.05 9.48
C TYR A 1 18.20 -4.97 8.45
N MET A 2 17.24 -5.16 7.56
CA MET A 2 16.80 -4.18 6.57
C MET A 2 15.28 -4.27 6.42
N VAL A 3 14.62 -3.11 6.31
CA VAL A 3 13.17 -3.00 6.11
C VAL A 3 12.94 -2.11 4.90
N LEU A 4 12.13 -2.60 3.97
CA LEU A 4 11.75 -1.91 2.73
C LEU A 4 10.25 -1.70 2.73
N VAL A 5 9.84 -0.44 2.59
CA VAL A 5 8.44 -0.03 2.50
C VAL A 5 8.34 1.13 1.50
N PRO A 6 7.29 1.18 0.66
CA PRO A 6 7.04 2.36 -0.16
C PRO A 6 6.80 3.60 0.71
N PHE A 7 7.33 4.75 0.29
CA PHE A 7 7.07 6.02 0.94
C PHE A 7 5.60 6.47 0.78
N LEU A 8 5.00 6.17 -0.37
CA LEU A 8 3.60 6.46 -0.69
C LEU A 8 2.79 5.16 -0.73
N ILE A 9 1.82 5.03 0.17
CA ILE A 9 0.94 3.87 0.32
C ILE A 9 -0.44 4.25 -0.24
N HIS A 10 -0.95 3.45 -1.17
CA HIS A 10 -2.28 3.64 -1.74
C HIS A 10 -3.34 2.85 -0.97
N THR A 11 -4.45 3.49 -0.60
CA THR A 11 -5.58 2.78 0.02
C THR A 11 -6.31 1.91 -1.00
N ASN A 12 -6.96 0.82 -0.55
CA ASN A 12 -7.60 -0.19 -1.41
C ASN A 12 -6.67 -0.82 -2.47
N SER A 13 -5.36 -0.72 -2.27
CA SER A 13 -4.31 -1.39 -3.06
C SER A 13 -3.59 -2.38 -2.14
N HIS A 14 -3.12 -3.49 -2.70
CA HIS A 14 -2.22 -4.40 -2.00
C HIS A 14 -0.80 -3.85 -2.08
N GLU A 15 -0.37 -3.21 -1.01
CA GLU A 15 1.01 -2.77 -0.81
C GLU A 15 1.80 -3.87 -0.11
N LYS A 16 3.14 -3.79 -0.14
CA LYS A 16 4.02 -4.79 0.47
C LYS A 16 5.05 -4.12 1.36
N ILE A 17 5.29 -4.74 2.51
CA ILE A 17 6.45 -4.45 3.36
C ILE A 17 7.38 -5.66 3.28
N CYS A 18 8.65 -5.43 2.99
CA CYS A 18 9.65 -6.48 2.93
C CYS A 18 10.65 -6.31 4.06
N VAL A 19 10.97 -7.42 4.73
CA VAL A 19 11.95 -7.44 5.83
C VAL A 19 13.02 -8.47 5.50
N GLN A 20 14.27 -8.04 5.67
CA GLN A 20 15.44 -8.88 5.52
C GLN A 20 16.21 -8.92 6.85
N LEU A 21 16.34 -10.11 7.40
CA LEU A 21 17.11 -10.42 8.58
C LEU A 21 18.25 -11.34 8.16
N THR A 22 19.47 -11.00 8.56
CA THR A 22 20.68 -11.73 8.19
C THR A 22 21.63 -11.76 9.37
N TYR A 23 22.39 -12.84 9.51
CA TYR A 23 23.34 -13.08 10.60
C TYR A 23 22.66 -13.08 11.98
N LEU A 24 21.48 -13.69 12.09
CA LEU A 24 20.80 -13.89 13.36
C LEU A 24 21.38 -15.09 14.11
N ASN A 25 21.70 -14.90 15.39
CA ASN A 25 22.17 -15.97 16.29
C ASN A 25 21.06 -16.57 17.16
N GLU A 26 19.86 -16.00 17.09
CA GLU A 26 18.67 -16.38 17.87
C GLU A 26 17.42 -16.26 17.00
N SER A 27 16.35 -16.95 17.39
CA SER A 27 15.05 -16.75 16.78
C SER A 27 14.49 -15.39 17.17
N VAL A 28 13.87 -14.70 16.22
CA VAL A 28 13.30 -13.38 16.46
C VAL A 28 11.84 -13.31 16.02
N THR A 29 11.08 -12.47 16.71
CA THR A 29 9.70 -12.13 16.39
C THR A 29 9.67 -10.77 15.70
N LEU A 30 9.05 -10.73 14.52
CA LEU A 30 8.86 -9.52 13.73
C LEU A 30 7.44 -8.97 13.91
N SER A 31 7.33 -7.71 14.30
CA SER A 31 6.07 -6.97 14.32
C SER A 31 6.18 -5.65 13.55
N ALA A 32 5.10 -5.27 12.88
CA ALA A 32 4.99 -3.98 12.22
C ALA A 32 3.64 -3.35 12.51
N THR A 33 3.65 -2.13 13.02
CA THR A 33 2.46 -1.36 13.36
C THR A 33 2.44 -0.04 12.61
N LEU A 34 1.29 0.28 12.04
CA LEU A 34 1.02 1.54 11.36
C LEU A 34 0.09 2.38 12.22
N GLU A 35 0.58 3.52 12.66
CA GLU A 35 -0.21 4.56 13.33
C GLU A 35 -0.88 5.41 12.24
N TYR A 36 -2.16 5.18 12.01
CA TYR A 36 -2.93 5.80 10.94
C TYR A 36 -4.29 6.30 11.45
N LEU A 37 -4.60 7.58 11.22
CA LEU A 37 -5.84 8.22 11.68
C LEU A 37 -6.08 8.12 13.21
N GLY A 38 -5.00 8.06 14.00
CA GLY A 38 -5.07 7.90 15.45
C GLY A 38 -5.32 6.46 15.92
N GLU A 39 -5.41 5.50 14.99
CA GLU A 39 -5.51 4.07 15.29
C GLU A 39 -4.16 3.37 15.04
N ASN A 40 -3.82 2.42 15.92
CA ASN A 40 -2.69 1.53 15.71
C ASN A 40 -3.18 0.28 14.97
N ARG A 41 -2.70 0.07 13.75
CA ARG A 41 -3.02 -1.10 12.93
C ARG A 41 -1.81 -2.01 12.83
N SER A 42 -1.95 -3.27 13.24
CA SER A 42 -0.93 -4.28 12.98
C SER A 42 -0.91 -4.63 11.48
N LEU A 43 0.26 -4.55 10.85
CA LEU A 43 0.49 -4.98 9.47
C LEU A 43 1.16 -6.35 9.38
N ILE A 44 1.90 -6.73 10.43
CA ILE A 44 2.57 -8.02 10.57
C ILE A 44 2.32 -8.49 12.01
N ASP A 45 1.65 -9.63 12.16
CA ASP A 45 1.38 -10.27 13.44
C ASP A 45 2.47 -11.28 13.76
N ASP A 46 3.52 -10.81 14.45
CA ASP A 46 4.49 -11.63 15.20
C ASP A 46 4.99 -12.88 14.47
N VAL A 47 5.56 -12.69 13.28
CA VAL A 47 6.18 -13.77 12.52
C VAL A 47 7.49 -14.16 13.19
N VAL A 48 7.58 -15.41 13.64
CA VAL A 48 8.78 -15.99 14.23
C VAL A 48 9.70 -16.51 13.12
N SER A 49 10.97 -16.08 13.17
CA SER A 49 12.00 -16.47 12.22
C SER A 49 13.16 -17.15 12.94
N GLU A 50 13.51 -18.38 12.54
CA GLU A 50 14.56 -19.17 13.19
C GLU A 50 15.99 -18.80 12.74
N LYS A 51 16.17 -18.41 11.47
CA LYS A 51 17.45 -17.98 10.86
C LYS A 51 17.20 -16.91 9.79
N ASP A 52 18.24 -16.44 9.09
CA ASP A 52 18.16 -15.45 8.01
C ASP A 52 16.88 -15.55 7.17
N VAL A 53 16.10 -14.47 7.11
CA VAL A 53 14.79 -14.45 6.46
C VAL A 53 14.67 -13.23 5.59
N PHE A 54 14.15 -13.46 4.39
CA PHE A 54 13.62 -12.43 3.51
C PHE A 54 12.15 -12.75 3.25
N THR A 55 11.25 -11.88 3.72
CA THR A 55 9.82 -12.05 3.50
C THR A 55 9.18 -10.71 3.11
N CYS A 56 8.19 -10.77 2.23
CA CYS A 56 7.38 -9.64 1.82
C CYS A 56 5.93 -9.93 2.18
N ILE A 57 5.37 -9.12 3.07
CA ILE A 57 4.02 -9.32 3.59
C ILE A 57 3.11 -8.29 2.92
N PRO A 58 2.07 -8.74 2.20
CA PRO A 58 1.11 -7.82 1.62
C PRO A 58 0.19 -7.26 2.70
N PHE A 59 -0.15 -5.98 2.59
CA PHE A 59 -1.15 -5.32 3.44
C PHE A 59 -1.99 -4.37 2.60
N SER A 60 -3.17 -4.02 3.10
CA SER A 60 -4.07 -3.06 2.46
C SER A 60 -4.70 -2.15 3.51
N LEU A 61 -4.81 -0.87 3.18
CA LEU A 61 -5.45 0.13 4.04
C LEU A 61 -6.81 0.51 3.48
N PRO A 62 -7.83 0.76 4.33
CA PRO A 62 -9.11 1.27 3.88
C PRO A 62 -8.98 2.70 3.36
N LYS A 63 -9.89 3.10 2.48
CA LYS A 63 -10.01 4.51 2.04
C LYS A 63 -10.21 5.44 3.24
N SER A 64 -9.61 6.63 3.13
CA SER A 64 -9.78 7.74 4.07
C SER A 64 -10.38 8.95 3.36
N ASN A 65 -10.77 9.98 4.11
CA ASN A 65 -11.31 11.21 3.53
C ASN A 65 -10.23 12.07 2.85
N SER A 66 -8.96 11.93 3.28
CA SER A 66 -7.87 12.76 2.78
C SER A 66 -6.52 12.03 2.81
N THR A 67 -5.57 12.58 2.06
CA THR A 67 -4.16 12.21 2.19
C THR A 67 -3.69 12.51 3.61
N SER A 68 -3.06 11.53 4.24
CA SER A 68 -2.64 11.62 5.64
C SER A 68 -1.24 11.06 5.82
N VAL A 69 -0.48 11.67 6.74
CA VAL A 69 0.80 11.13 7.18
C VAL A 69 0.53 10.03 8.21
N ALA A 70 1.18 8.89 8.04
CA ALA A 70 1.15 7.78 8.99
C ALA A 70 2.57 7.50 9.52
N PHE A 71 2.67 6.88 10.69
CA PHE A 71 3.95 6.43 11.23
C PHE A 71 4.01 4.90 11.23
N LEU A 72 4.93 4.34 10.48
CA LEU A 72 5.23 2.93 10.51
C LEU A 72 6.31 2.67 11.55
N THR A 73 6.01 1.79 12.50
CA THR A 73 6.95 1.27 13.48
C THR A 73 7.17 -0.21 13.21
N VAL A 74 8.41 -0.61 12.93
CA VAL A 74 8.81 -2.01 12.79
C VAL A 74 9.69 -2.38 13.98
N THR A 75 9.35 -3.49 14.62
CA THR A 75 10.06 -4.01 15.78
C THR A 75 10.48 -5.46 15.51
N VAL A 76 11.72 -5.77 15.82
CA VAL A 76 12.28 -7.13 15.78
C VAL A 76 12.77 -7.44 17.18
N THR A 77 12.20 -8.46 17.82
CA THR A 77 12.50 -8.81 19.21
C THR A 77 12.93 -10.26 19.27
N GLY A 78 14.14 -10.52 19.76
CA GLY A 78 14.60 -11.83 20.20
C GLY A 78 14.89 -11.81 21.70
N ASP A 79 15.55 -12.86 22.19
CA ASP A 79 15.87 -12.99 23.62
C ASP A 79 16.94 -11.98 24.08
N THR A 80 17.89 -11.65 23.20
CA THR A 80 19.00 -10.73 23.50
C THR A 80 19.03 -9.49 22.62
N LEU A 81 18.34 -9.52 21.47
CA LEU A 81 18.33 -8.43 20.50
C LEU A 81 16.95 -7.75 20.44
N GLN A 82 16.97 -6.43 20.41
CA GLN A 82 15.77 -5.64 20.12
C GLN A 82 16.10 -4.53 19.14
N PHE A 83 15.46 -4.55 17.99
CA PHE A 83 15.54 -3.49 16.99
C PHE A 83 14.19 -2.82 16.83
N LYS A 84 14.19 -1.49 16.76
CA LYS A 84 13.00 -0.70 16.51
C LYS A 84 13.32 0.41 15.52
N SER A 85 12.50 0.52 14.48
CA SER A 85 12.61 1.58 13.48
C SER A 85 11.26 2.24 13.31
N ARG A 86 11.22 3.57 13.32
CA ARG A 86 10.00 4.36 13.09
C ARG A 86 10.23 5.33 11.93
N LYS A 87 9.34 5.31 10.94
CA LYS A 87 9.41 6.19 9.76
C LYS A 87 8.03 6.74 9.42
N SER A 88 7.99 7.98 8.97
CA SER A 88 6.78 8.57 8.40
C SER A 88 6.60 8.10 6.95
N VAL A 89 5.36 7.79 6.61
CA VAL A 89 4.92 7.42 5.25
C VAL A 89 3.68 8.24 4.89
N LEU A 90 3.45 8.44 3.60
CA LEU A 90 2.28 9.13 3.10
C LEU A 90 1.23 8.11 2.68
N VAL A 91 0.00 8.24 3.18
CA VAL A 91 -1.14 7.42 2.76
C VAL A 91 -2.06 8.27 1.90
N LYS A 92 -2.29 7.85 0.66
CA LYS A 92 -3.18 8.51 -0.30
C LYS A 92 -4.22 7.52 -0.80
N ASN A 93 -5.42 8.00 -1.12
CA ASN A 93 -6.40 7.14 -1.77
C ASN A 93 -5.95 6.71 -3.18
N SER A 94 -6.24 5.46 -3.54
CA SER A 94 -6.15 5.05 -4.94
C SER A 94 -7.14 5.86 -5.77
N GLU A 95 -6.63 6.43 -6.86
CA GLU A 95 -7.39 7.12 -7.89
C GLU A 95 -7.53 6.20 -9.10
N SER A 96 -8.66 6.29 -9.80
CA SER A 96 -8.88 5.60 -11.07
C SER A 96 -8.43 6.46 -12.24
N LEU A 97 -8.00 5.82 -13.31
CA LEU A 97 -7.69 6.46 -14.58
C LEU A 97 -8.97 6.47 -15.42
N VAL A 98 -9.55 7.66 -15.63
CA VAL A 98 -10.80 7.83 -16.38
C VAL A 98 -10.51 8.36 -17.78
N PHE A 99 -10.93 7.62 -18.79
CA PHE A 99 -10.80 7.98 -20.20
C PHE A 99 -12.17 8.18 -20.84
N VAL A 100 -12.30 9.26 -21.61
CA VAL A 100 -13.49 9.54 -22.43
C VAL A 100 -13.11 9.44 -23.89
N GLN A 101 -13.85 8.63 -24.64
CA GLN A 101 -13.69 8.53 -26.08
C GLN A 101 -15.03 8.74 -26.77
N THR A 102 -15.04 9.66 -27.72
CA THR A 102 -16.17 9.92 -28.60
C THR A 102 -16.07 9.09 -29.87
N ASP A 103 -17.19 8.88 -30.56
CA ASP A 103 -17.23 8.16 -31.84
C ASP A 103 -16.47 8.90 -32.96
N LYS A 104 -16.42 10.23 -32.90
CA LYS A 104 -15.66 11.10 -33.80
C LYS A 104 -14.97 12.25 -33.05
N PRO A 105 -13.88 12.83 -33.60
CA PRO A 105 -13.20 13.99 -33.02
C PRO A 105 -13.88 15.34 -33.33
N ILE A 106 -14.70 15.45 -34.37
CA ILE A 106 -15.35 16.70 -34.81
C ILE A 106 -16.81 16.43 -35.21
N TYR A 107 -17.73 17.32 -34.85
CA TYR A 107 -19.17 17.22 -35.13
C TYR A 107 -19.69 18.45 -35.89
N LYS A 108 -20.69 18.23 -36.73
CA LYS A 108 -21.52 19.30 -37.32
C LYS A 108 -22.68 19.63 -36.36
N PRO A 109 -23.25 20.86 -36.45
CA PRO A 109 -24.47 21.20 -35.72
C PRO A 109 -25.58 20.19 -35.98
N GLY A 110 -26.29 19.77 -34.92
CA GLY A 110 -27.39 18.81 -34.98
C GLY A 110 -26.99 17.33 -34.97
N GLN A 111 -25.69 17.00 -34.97
CA GLN A 111 -25.27 15.60 -34.84
C GLN A 111 -25.31 15.11 -33.39
N THR A 112 -25.82 13.90 -33.18
CA THR A 112 -25.74 13.20 -31.90
C THR A 112 -24.32 12.69 -31.66
N VAL A 113 -23.80 12.92 -30.45
CA VAL A 113 -22.49 12.43 -29.99
C VAL A 113 -22.68 11.10 -29.27
N GLN A 114 -21.95 10.07 -29.68
CA GLN A 114 -21.83 8.83 -28.93
C GLN A 114 -20.47 8.80 -28.24
N PHE A 115 -20.43 8.37 -26.98
CA PHE A 115 -19.17 8.30 -26.24
C PHE A 115 -19.17 7.12 -25.29
N ARG A 116 -17.96 6.70 -24.93
CA ARG A 116 -17.69 5.72 -23.90
C ARG A 116 -16.79 6.33 -22.83
N ILE A 117 -17.09 5.99 -21.58
CA ILE A 117 -16.25 6.28 -20.43
C ILE A 117 -15.69 4.95 -19.95
N VAL A 118 -14.39 4.90 -19.70
CA VAL A 118 -13.71 3.73 -19.14
C VAL A 118 -12.89 4.16 -17.92
N SER A 119 -13.07 3.44 -16.81
CA SER A 119 -12.26 3.60 -15.60
C SER A 119 -11.31 2.41 -15.46
N LEU A 120 -10.03 2.69 -15.26
CA LEU A 120 -8.98 1.69 -15.09
C LEU A 120 -8.25 1.87 -13.75
N ASP A 121 -7.67 0.81 -13.22
CA ASP A 121 -6.71 0.91 -12.11
C ASP A 121 -5.29 1.24 -12.59
N LYS A 122 -4.34 1.29 -11.65
CA LYS A 122 -2.92 1.58 -11.92
C LYS A 122 -2.24 0.55 -12.83
N ASP A 123 -2.77 -0.68 -12.87
CA ASP A 123 -2.27 -1.80 -13.66
C ASP A 123 -3.07 -1.95 -14.97
N PHE A 124 -3.92 -0.97 -15.28
CA PHE A 124 -4.79 -0.88 -16.46
C PHE A 124 -5.91 -1.94 -16.53
N TYR A 125 -6.26 -2.57 -15.42
CA TYR A 125 -7.44 -3.42 -15.35
C TYR A 125 -8.73 -2.59 -15.24
N PRO A 126 -9.83 -3.02 -15.89
CA PRO A 126 -11.10 -2.29 -15.83
C PRO A 126 -11.69 -2.30 -14.42
N LEU A 127 -12.12 -1.13 -13.97
CA LEU A 127 -12.80 -0.93 -12.69
C LEU A 127 -14.30 -0.69 -12.92
N ASN A 128 -15.13 -1.40 -12.14
CA ASN A 128 -16.57 -1.14 -12.06
C ASN A 128 -16.84 -0.02 -11.06
N GLU A 129 -16.47 1.21 -11.44
CA GLU A 129 -16.75 2.41 -10.65
C GLU A 129 -17.99 3.12 -11.18
N LYS A 130 -18.78 3.72 -10.27
CA LYS A 130 -19.83 4.66 -10.68
C LYS A 130 -19.14 5.97 -11.03
N VAL A 131 -18.98 6.22 -12.33
CA VAL A 131 -18.57 7.52 -12.87
C VAL A 131 -19.77 8.45 -12.96
#